data_AF-A0A127M9B4-F1
#
_entry.id   AF-A0A127M9B4-F1
#
_cell.length_a   1.000
_cell.length_b   1.000
_cell.length_c   1.000
_cell.angle_alpha   90.00
_cell.angle_beta   90.00
_cell.angle_gamma   90.00
#
_symmetry.space_group_name_H-M   'P 1'
#
loop_
_entity.id
_entity.type
_entity.pdbx_description
1 polymer ?
#
loop_
_entity_poly.entity_id
_entity_poly.type
_entity_poly.pdbx_seq_one_letter_code
_entity_poly.pdbx_strand_id
1 'polypeptide(L)'
;MLISWLLIRRALAIALCFAAIVGHAATPLSELYSAVPRPPADVTEALTWVSDGEIVQAKFVAVAAALAAERTKIATLNGGTIPSIPISVATSISDSVEVQAAARSFADYLAHAQGDAAPKAVLGKRKRWLQAAFGRSQLEISRSMAPCDTPCTDTAVIEANKRLVSRRDYELKTEIRAWNAMFDDWKTKQFGALIAADTYIEAAGGGAATTAQGRSIIASYQAAMLDEIELLLSITKLCVLRAEAIVTGLDGSEPDAISGATKKAAK
;
A
#
# COMPACT_ATOMS: atom_id res chain seq x y z
N MET A 1 -39.24 17.60 26.63
CA MET A 1 -39.20 17.68 25.14
C MET A 1 -37.76 17.51 24.61
N LEU A 2 -37.04 16.46 25.01
CA LEU A 2 -35.64 16.20 24.59
C LEU A 2 -35.46 14.84 23.89
N ILE A 3 -36.45 13.95 23.96
CA ILE A 3 -36.38 12.59 23.43
C ILE A 3 -36.71 12.54 21.93
N SER A 4 -37.57 13.45 21.42
CA SER A 4 -37.92 13.49 19.99
C SER A 4 -36.78 13.94 19.07
N TRP A 5 -35.80 14.72 19.57
CA TRP A 5 -34.69 15.21 18.75
C TRP A 5 -33.61 14.14 18.48
N LEU A 6 -33.42 13.21 19.41
CA LEU A 6 -32.46 12.10 19.27
C LEU A 6 -32.96 11.02 18.30
N LEU A 7 -34.27 10.79 18.24
CA LEU A 7 -34.87 9.83 17.33
C LEU A 7 -34.88 10.34 15.87
N ILE A 8 -35.12 11.63 15.65
CA ILE A 8 -35.07 12.23 14.31
C ILE A 8 -33.63 12.25 13.75
N ARG A 9 -32.62 12.53 14.59
CA ARG A 9 -31.20 12.46 14.17
C ARG A 9 -30.72 11.05 13.82
N ARG A 10 -31.20 10.02 14.53
CA ARG A 10 -30.86 8.62 14.22
C ARG A 10 -31.56 8.13 12.95
N ALA A 11 -32.80 8.54 12.70
CA ALA A 11 -33.49 8.23 11.45
C ALA A 11 -32.81 8.89 10.23
N LEU A 12 -32.29 10.12 10.38
CA LEU A 12 -31.55 10.80 9.31
C LEU A 12 -30.18 10.15 9.04
N ALA A 13 -29.47 9.70 10.08
CA ALA A 13 -28.18 9.01 9.94
C ALA A 13 -28.33 7.61 9.29
N ILE A 14 -29.41 6.90 9.57
CA ILE A 14 -29.69 5.59 8.93
C ILE A 14 -30.19 5.79 7.49
N ALA A 15 -30.98 6.83 7.20
CA ALA A 15 -31.40 7.15 5.83
C ALA A 15 -30.21 7.59 4.93
N LEU A 16 -29.19 8.25 5.49
CA LEU A 16 -27.94 8.59 4.80
C LEU A 16 -27.00 7.39 4.59
N CYS A 17 -27.14 6.31 5.37
CA CYS A 17 -26.39 5.06 5.15
C CYS A 17 -26.98 4.16 4.05
N PHE A 18 -28.23 4.39 3.62
CA PHE A 18 -28.88 3.59 2.57
C PHE A 18 -29.13 4.33 1.25
N ALA A 19 -28.94 5.65 1.21
CA ALA A 19 -29.15 6.46 -0.01
C ALA A 19 -27.95 6.51 -0.98
N ALA A 20 -26.90 5.71 -0.77
CA ALA A 20 -25.73 5.64 -1.66
C ALA A 20 -25.58 4.27 -2.37
N ILE A 21 -26.64 3.47 -2.46
CA ILE A 21 -26.74 2.41 -3.49
C ILE A 21 -27.28 3.04 -4.78
N VAL A 22 -26.70 4.18 -5.17
CA VAL A 22 -26.76 4.62 -6.56
C VAL A 22 -25.65 3.82 -7.22
N GLY A 23 -25.98 3.09 -8.29
CA GLY A 23 -25.05 2.33 -9.11
C GLY A 23 -23.92 3.20 -9.65
N HIS A 24 -22.97 3.55 -8.78
CA HIS A 24 -21.67 4.01 -9.17
C HIS A 24 -21.06 2.81 -9.88
N ALA A 25 -20.80 2.97 -11.17
CA ALA A 25 -19.85 2.11 -11.85
C ALA A 25 -18.67 1.92 -10.89
N ALA A 26 -18.33 0.66 -10.61
CA ALA A 26 -17.19 0.37 -9.75
C ALA A 26 -15.99 1.13 -10.33
N THR A 27 -15.35 1.98 -9.53
CA THR A 27 -14.15 2.67 -9.95
C THR A 27 -13.16 1.61 -10.46
N PRO A 28 -12.72 1.68 -11.72
CA PRO A 28 -11.78 0.72 -12.27
C PRO A 28 -10.54 0.61 -11.36
N LEU A 29 -10.04 -0.60 -11.13
CA LEU A 29 -8.89 -0.79 -10.24
C LEU A 29 -7.64 -0.10 -10.81
N SER A 30 -7.55 0.05 -12.14
CA SER A 30 -6.52 0.83 -12.81
C SER A 30 -6.57 2.34 -12.50
N GLU A 31 -7.74 2.91 -12.24
CA GLU A 31 -7.86 4.31 -11.79
C GLU A 31 -7.32 4.45 -10.37
N LEU A 32 -7.68 3.51 -9.47
CA LEU A 32 -7.15 3.49 -8.10
C LEU A 32 -5.62 3.28 -8.11
N TYR A 33 -5.10 2.39 -8.96
CA TYR A 33 -3.68 2.18 -9.16
C TYR A 33 -2.96 3.44 -9.67
N SER A 34 -3.58 4.15 -10.60
CA SER A 34 -3.07 5.42 -11.13
C SER A 34 -3.01 6.51 -10.06
N ALA A 35 -4.00 6.53 -9.16
CA ALA A 35 -4.11 7.48 -8.05
C ALA A 35 -3.10 7.24 -6.92
N VAL A 36 -2.44 6.07 -6.86
CA VAL A 36 -1.42 5.78 -5.83
C VAL A 36 -0.35 6.89 -5.86
N PRO A 37 -0.15 7.61 -4.74
CA PRO A 37 0.84 8.68 -4.69
C PRO A 37 2.25 8.09 -4.80
N ARG A 38 3.06 8.72 -5.64
CA ARG A 38 4.51 8.48 -5.71
C ARG A 38 5.15 8.80 -4.35
N PRO A 39 6.25 8.14 -3.96
CA PRO A 39 7.00 8.54 -2.78
C PRO A 39 7.40 10.03 -2.82
N PRO A 40 7.60 10.67 -1.66
CA PRO A 40 8.10 12.04 -1.59
C PRO A 40 9.36 12.24 -2.43
N ALA A 41 9.52 13.43 -2.99
CA ALA A 41 10.68 13.78 -3.81
C ALA A 41 11.97 13.95 -2.99
N ASP A 42 11.82 14.37 -1.74
CA ASP A 42 12.93 14.61 -0.81
C ASP A 42 12.53 14.41 0.66
N VAL A 43 13.52 14.60 1.54
CA VAL A 43 13.38 14.43 2.99
C VAL A 43 12.38 15.43 3.57
N THR A 44 12.42 16.69 3.14
CA THR A 44 11.54 17.74 3.66
C THR A 44 10.09 17.38 3.38
N GLU A 45 9.78 17.00 2.14
CA GLU A 45 8.43 16.55 1.78
C GLU A 45 8.03 15.31 2.60
N ALA A 46 8.91 14.32 2.74
CA ALA A 46 8.61 13.11 3.52
C ALA A 46 8.21 13.41 4.97
N LEU A 47 8.89 14.37 5.62
CA LEU A 47 8.56 14.77 6.99
C LEU A 47 7.22 15.49 7.10
N THR A 48 6.80 16.24 6.07
CA THR A 48 5.46 16.86 6.07
C THR A 48 4.32 15.85 5.94
N TRP A 49 4.62 14.61 5.54
CA TRP A 49 3.62 13.57 5.36
C TRP A 49 3.32 12.81 6.65
N VAL A 50 4.10 12.99 7.72
CA VAL A 50 3.94 12.23 8.96
C VAL A 50 3.55 13.14 10.12
N SER A 51 2.56 12.70 10.90
CA SER A 51 2.22 13.26 12.21
C SER A 51 1.98 12.10 13.15
N ASP A 52 2.58 12.14 14.35
CA ASP A 52 2.40 11.11 15.39
C ASP A 52 2.70 9.68 14.90
N GLY A 53 3.70 9.51 14.03
CA GLY A 53 4.10 8.23 13.45
C GLY A 53 3.15 7.68 12.36
N GLU A 54 2.13 8.44 11.98
CA GLU A 54 1.13 8.06 10.98
C GLU A 54 1.22 8.96 9.73
N ILE A 55 1.02 8.37 8.55
CA ILE A 55 1.02 9.12 7.29
C ILE A 55 -0.28 9.90 7.15
N VAL A 56 -0.20 11.23 7.24
CA VAL A 56 -1.33 12.17 7.15
C VAL A 56 -1.55 12.74 5.75
N GLN A 57 -0.68 12.45 4.79
CA GLN A 57 -0.81 13.00 3.44
C GLN A 57 -2.13 12.56 2.78
N ALA A 58 -2.90 13.54 2.30
CA ALA A 58 -4.30 13.34 1.92
C ALA A 58 -4.52 12.31 0.81
N LYS A 59 -3.68 12.25 -0.22
CA LYS A 59 -3.79 11.26 -1.31
C LYS A 59 -3.47 9.85 -0.81
N PHE A 60 -2.48 9.69 0.06
CA PHE A 60 -2.13 8.41 0.67
C PHE A 60 -3.32 7.89 1.50
N VAL A 61 -3.87 8.74 2.37
CA VAL A 61 -5.03 8.41 3.21
C VAL A 61 -6.25 8.06 2.35
N ALA A 62 -6.53 8.84 1.31
CA ALA A 62 -7.65 8.60 0.40
C ALA A 62 -7.52 7.25 -0.35
N VAL A 63 -6.33 6.93 -0.87
CA VAL A 63 -6.08 5.65 -1.55
C VAL A 63 -6.16 4.49 -0.56
N ALA A 64 -5.63 4.63 0.65
CA ALA A 64 -5.73 3.61 1.69
C ALA A 64 -7.19 3.34 2.09
N ALA A 65 -8.02 4.37 2.21
CA ALA A 65 -9.45 4.25 2.47
C ALA A 65 -10.18 3.58 1.30
N ALA A 66 -9.85 3.94 0.06
CA ALA A 66 -10.43 3.32 -1.14
C ALA A 66 -10.07 1.83 -1.24
N LEU A 67 -8.80 1.45 -0.95
CA LEU A 67 -8.38 0.05 -0.86
C LEU A 67 -9.23 -0.75 0.14
N ALA A 68 -9.47 -0.18 1.33
CA ALA A 68 -10.30 -0.83 2.36
C ALA A 68 -11.77 -0.98 1.92
N ALA A 69 -12.32 0.01 1.22
CA ALA A 69 -13.65 -0.05 0.66
C ALA A 69 -13.77 -1.13 -0.43
N GLU A 70 -12.81 -1.20 -1.36
CA GLU A 70 -12.78 -2.23 -2.40
C GLU A 70 -12.62 -3.64 -1.81
N ARG A 71 -11.80 -3.82 -0.77
CA ARG A 71 -11.72 -5.10 -0.04
C ARG A 71 -13.07 -5.57 0.48
N THR A 72 -13.88 -4.65 0.99
CA THR A 72 -15.22 -4.95 1.51
C THR A 72 -16.18 -5.36 0.39
N LYS A 73 -16.11 -4.69 -0.77
CA LYS A 73 -16.91 -5.04 -1.95
C LYS A 73 -16.55 -6.43 -2.48
N ILE A 74 -15.25 -6.72 -2.60
CA ILE A 74 -14.74 -8.03 -3.03
C ILE A 74 -15.16 -9.14 -2.07
N ALA A 75 -15.04 -8.90 -0.76
CA ALA A 75 -15.49 -9.87 0.24
C ALA A 75 -17.00 -10.17 0.07
N THR A 76 -17.82 -9.14 -0.15
CA THR A 76 -19.26 -9.29 -0.38
C THR A 76 -19.54 -10.12 -1.64
N LEU A 77 -18.81 -9.86 -2.74
CA LEU A 77 -18.93 -10.64 -3.97
C LEU A 77 -18.57 -12.12 -3.76
N ASN A 78 -17.61 -12.41 -2.88
CA ASN A 78 -17.15 -13.74 -2.53
C ASN A 78 -17.86 -14.35 -1.29
N GLY A 79 -19.12 -13.98 -1.05
CA GLY A 79 -19.92 -14.60 0.01
C GLY A 79 -19.54 -14.20 1.43
N GLY A 80 -18.95 -13.02 1.61
CA GLY A 80 -18.61 -12.42 2.91
C GLY A 80 -17.14 -12.58 3.34
N THR A 81 -16.29 -13.22 2.53
CA THR A 81 -14.87 -13.43 2.87
C THR A 81 -13.96 -12.97 1.73
N ILE A 82 -12.83 -12.35 2.07
CA ILE A 82 -11.84 -11.97 1.06
C ILE A 82 -11.22 -13.26 0.48
N PRO A 83 -11.13 -13.40 -0.86
CA PRO A 83 -10.45 -14.53 -1.48
C PRO A 83 -8.98 -14.62 -1.03
N SER A 84 -8.51 -15.84 -0.74
CA SER A 84 -7.10 -16.08 -0.41
C SER A 84 -6.31 -16.46 -1.66
N ILE A 85 -5.39 -15.61 -2.11
CA ILE A 85 -4.52 -15.85 -3.27
C ILE A 85 -3.18 -16.46 -2.82
N PRO A 86 -2.60 -17.46 -3.53
CA PRO A 86 -3.02 -18.00 -4.83
C PRO A 86 -4.16 -19.02 -4.75
N ILE A 87 -4.94 -19.10 -5.83
CA ILE A 87 -5.95 -20.15 -6.05
C ILE A 87 -5.71 -20.88 -7.37
N SER A 88 -6.27 -22.08 -7.50
CA SER A 88 -6.43 -22.73 -8.80
C SER A 88 -7.67 -22.19 -9.50
N VAL A 89 -7.54 -21.77 -10.75
CA VAL A 89 -8.65 -21.21 -11.54
C VAL A 89 -9.09 -22.23 -12.59
N ALA A 90 -10.34 -22.67 -12.50
CA ALA A 90 -10.94 -23.47 -13.56
C ALA A 90 -11.23 -22.57 -14.77
N THR A 91 -10.65 -22.89 -15.93
CA THR A 91 -10.83 -22.12 -17.16
C THR A 91 -12.10 -22.52 -17.92
N SER A 92 -12.72 -23.64 -17.56
CA SER A 92 -14.04 -24.07 -18.02
C SER A 92 -14.98 -24.09 -16.83
N ILE A 93 -15.89 -23.11 -16.80
CA ILE A 93 -16.95 -22.98 -15.81
C ILE A 93 -18.28 -22.85 -16.54
N SER A 94 -19.36 -23.35 -15.93
CA SER A 94 -20.71 -23.26 -16.48
C SER A 94 -21.31 -21.86 -16.25
N ASP A 95 -20.68 -20.82 -16.80
CA ASP A 95 -21.11 -19.43 -16.75
C ASP A 95 -20.97 -18.77 -18.14
N SER A 96 -21.25 -17.47 -18.24
CA SER A 96 -21.17 -16.75 -19.53
C SER A 96 -19.76 -16.80 -20.15
N VAL A 97 -19.69 -16.58 -21.46
CA VAL A 97 -18.42 -16.61 -22.21
C VAL A 97 -17.44 -15.53 -21.73
N GLU A 98 -17.97 -14.41 -21.25
CA GLU A 98 -17.22 -13.30 -20.67
C GLU A 98 -16.61 -13.68 -19.31
N VAL A 99 -17.37 -14.37 -18.44
CA VAL A 99 -16.82 -14.88 -17.17
C VAL A 99 -15.75 -15.95 -17.43
N GLN A 100 -15.96 -16.82 -18.43
CA GLN A 100 -14.93 -17.78 -18.86
C GLN A 100 -13.68 -17.08 -19.43
N ALA A 101 -13.82 -15.94 -20.11
CA ALA A 101 -12.70 -15.15 -20.59
C ALA A 101 -11.93 -14.49 -19.43
N ALA A 102 -12.64 -13.94 -18.45
CA ALA A 102 -12.03 -13.41 -17.24
C ALA A 102 -11.30 -14.49 -16.43
N ALA A 103 -11.87 -15.70 -16.32
CA ALA A 103 -11.23 -16.83 -15.68
C ALA A 103 -9.91 -17.23 -16.37
N ARG A 104 -9.89 -17.26 -17.70
CA ARG A 104 -8.67 -17.52 -18.49
C ARG A 104 -7.62 -16.44 -18.28
N SER A 105 -8.00 -15.16 -18.39
CA SER A 105 -7.09 -14.04 -18.14
C SER A 105 -6.50 -14.09 -16.73
N PHE A 106 -7.30 -14.43 -15.72
CA PHE A 106 -6.81 -14.56 -14.36
C PHE A 106 -5.84 -15.75 -14.20
N ALA A 107 -6.13 -16.88 -14.84
CA ALA A 107 -5.23 -18.03 -14.86
C ALA A 107 -3.87 -17.67 -15.51
N ASP A 108 -3.90 -16.90 -16.60
CA ASP A 108 -2.68 -16.41 -17.28
C ASP A 108 -1.87 -15.48 -16.38
N TYR A 109 -2.53 -14.55 -15.67
CA TYR A 109 -1.87 -13.72 -14.66
C TYR A 109 -1.19 -14.58 -13.59
N LEU A 110 -1.92 -15.55 -13.02
CA LEU A 110 -1.42 -16.42 -11.96
C LEU A 110 -0.26 -17.31 -12.42
N ALA A 111 -0.22 -17.74 -13.68
CA ALA A 111 0.91 -18.51 -14.23
C ALA A 111 2.25 -17.75 -14.13
N HIS A 112 2.20 -16.42 -14.08
CA HIS A 112 3.38 -15.54 -14.00
C HIS A 112 3.51 -14.80 -12.66
N ALA A 113 2.51 -14.91 -11.77
CA ALA A 113 2.41 -14.14 -10.52
C ALA A 113 2.27 -15.03 -9.27
N GLN A 114 2.89 -16.21 -9.26
CA GLN A 114 2.85 -17.17 -8.15
C GLN A 114 4.22 -17.61 -7.63
N GLY A 115 4.25 -18.16 -6.42
CA GLY A 115 5.46 -18.67 -5.78
C GLY A 115 6.54 -17.59 -5.63
N ASP A 116 7.75 -17.87 -6.09
CA ASP A 116 8.86 -16.92 -6.08
C ASP A 116 8.69 -15.74 -7.05
N ALA A 117 7.85 -15.92 -8.08
CA ALA A 117 7.47 -14.87 -9.03
C ALA A 117 6.27 -14.05 -8.53
N ALA A 118 5.66 -14.43 -7.38
CA ALA A 118 4.55 -13.68 -6.82
C ALA A 118 4.96 -12.21 -6.57
N PRO A 119 4.11 -11.23 -6.94
CA PRO A 119 4.43 -9.81 -6.84
C PRO A 119 4.89 -9.41 -5.43
N LYS A 120 4.21 -9.92 -4.40
CA LYS A 120 4.59 -9.74 -2.99
C LYS A 120 5.99 -10.29 -2.67
N ALA A 121 6.35 -11.45 -3.20
CA ALA A 121 7.66 -12.06 -2.98
C ALA A 121 8.77 -11.28 -3.70
N VAL A 122 8.56 -10.93 -4.96
CA VAL A 122 9.50 -10.13 -5.78
C VAL A 122 9.72 -8.75 -5.16
N LEU A 123 8.64 -8.02 -4.87
CA LEU A 123 8.74 -6.69 -4.26
C LEU A 123 9.34 -6.78 -2.85
N GLY A 124 8.97 -7.80 -2.07
CA GLY A 124 9.54 -8.03 -0.75
C GLY A 124 11.06 -8.23 -0.78
N LYS A 125 11.59 -8.99 -1.76
CA LYS A 125 13.04 -9.16 -1.97
C LYS A 125 13.70 -7.81 -2.30
N ARG A 126 13.12 -7.02 -3.20
CA ARG A 126 13.64 -5.70 -3.59
C ARG A 126 13.64 -4.69 -2.44
N LYS A 127 12.54 -4.61 -1.68
CA LYS A 127 12.41 -3.77 -0.48
C LYS A 127 13.49 -4.10 0.55
N ARG A 128 13.68 -5.38 0.87
CA ARG A 128 14.73 -5.82 1.80
C ARG A 128 16.14 -5.49 1.31
N TRP A 129 16.41 -5.71 0.02
CA TRP A 129 17.70 -5.35 -0.57
C TRP A 129 17.97 -3.85 -0.46
N LEU A 130 16.98 -3.02 -0.78
CA LEU A 130 17.09 -1.57 -0.70
C LEU A 130 17.33 -1.08 0.74
N GLN A 131 16.56 -1.62 1.69
CA GLN A 131 16.75 -1.35 3.11
C GLN A 131 18.14 -1.77 3.60
N ALA A 132 18.65 -2.92 3.16
CA ALA A 132 19.99 -3.38 3.53
C ALA A 132 21.10 -2.49 2.93
N ALA A 133 20.92 -2.05 1.68
CA ALA A 133 21.90 -1.23 0.96
C ALA A 133 22.13 0.12 1.66
N PHE A 134 21.07 0.79 2.11
CA PHE A 134 21.16 2.10 2.77
C PHE A 134 21.20 2.01 4.30
N GLY A 135 20.51 1.04 4.88
CA GLY A 135 20.33 0.93 6.32
C GLY A 135 21.64 0.77 7.10
N ARG A 136 22.64 0.06 6.56
CA ARG A 136 23.94 -0.06 7.23
C ARG A 136 24.67 1.28 7.33
N SER A 137 24.70 2.06 6.25
CA SER A 137 25.34 3.40 6.24
C SER A 137 24.62 4.34 7.21
N GLN A 138 23.28 4.35 7.17
CA GLN A 138 22.47 5.17 8.07
C GLN A 138 22.70 4.82 9.55
N LEU A 139 22.74 3.52 9.88
CA LEU A 139 23.03 3.05 11.24
C LEU A 139 24.43 3.42 11.71
N GLU A 140 25.44 3.30 10.85
CA GLU A 140 26.81 3.67 11.18
C GLU A 140 26.93 5.17 11.46
N ILE A 141 26.27 6.00 10.64
CA ILE A 141 26.23 7.44 10.85
C ILE A 141 25.53 7.76 12.17
N SER A 142 24.32 7.24 12.40
CA SER A 142 23.56 7.49 13.63
C SER A 142 24.33 7.07 14.89
N ARG A 143 25.03 5.92 14.88
CA ARG A 143 25.84 5.46 16.01
C ARG A 143 27.07 6.32 16.29
N SER A 144 27.54 7.05 15.28
CA SER A 144 28.70 7.94 15.40
C SER A 144 28.32 9.33 15.91
N MET A 145 27.02 9.66 15.94
CA MET A 145 26.53 10.94 16.42
C MET A 145 26.52 10.96 17.95
N ALA A 146 26.91 12.10 18.52
CA ALA A 146 26.70 12.35 19.93
C ALA A 146 25.19 12.44 20.22
N PRO A 147 24.66 11.72 21.21
CA PRO A 147 23.23 11.72 21.52
C PRO A 147 22.78 13.10 22.01
N CYS A 148 21.54 13.46 21.70
CA CYS A 148 20.89 14.69 22.17
C CYS A 148 19.37 14.50 22.19
N ASP A 149 18.69 15.05 23.20
CA ASP A 149 17.23 15.06 23.24
C ASP A 149 16.67 15.86 22.05
N THR A 150 15.55 15.42 21.48
CA THR A 150 14.89 16.15 20.38
C THR A 150 13.81 17.08 20.93
N PRO A 151 13.84 18.40 20.66
CA PRO A 151 14.81 19.13 19.82
C PRO A 151 16.14 19.41 20.54
N CYS A 152 17.26 19.19 19.85
CA CYS A 152 18.59 19.39 20.42
C CYS A 152 18.90 20.88 20.56
N THR A 153 19.20 21.34 21.78
CA THR A 153 19.57 22.74 22.08
C THR A 153 21.04 22.92 22.43
N ASP A 154 21.79 21.84 22.64
CA ASP A 154 23.22 21.90 22.96
C ASP A 154 24.05 22.26 21.71
N THR A 155 24.60 23.47 21.70
CA THR A 155 25.37 24.00 20.57
C THR A 155 26.66 23.22 20.30
N ALA A 156 27.30 22.65 21.33
CA ALA A 156 28.51 21.87 21.17
C ALA A 156 28.19 20.53 20.48
N VAL A 157 27.10 19.87 20.87
CA VAL A 157 26.62 18.64 20.24
C VAL A 157 26.18 18.90 18.80
N ILE A 158 25.49 20.01 18.54
CA ILE A 158 25.08 20.42 17.19
C ILE A 158 26.31 20.58 16.27
N GLU A 159 27.32 21.34 16.70
CA GLU A 159 28.51 21.57 15.86
C GLU A 159 29.34 20.28 15.69
N ALA A 160 29.44 19.43 16.73
CA ALA A 160 30.12 18.14 16.64
C ALA A 160 29.45 17.19 15.64
N ASN A 161 28.12 17.20 15.58
CA ASN A 161 27.33 16.32 14.71
C ASN A 161 27.12 16.84 13.28
N LYS A 162 27.43 18.12 13.00
CA LYS A 162 27.12 18.81 11.73
C LYS A 162 27.53 18.04 10.47
N ARG A 163 28.75 17.48 10.45
CA ARG A 163 29.25 16.68 9.32
C ARG A 163 28.49 15.36 9.15
N LEU A 164 28.14 14.72 10.26
CA LEU A 164 27.39 13.45 10.26
C LEU A 164 25.94 13.67 9.82
N VAL A 165 25.29 14.74 10.28
CA VAL A 165 23.96 15.16 9.80
C VAL A 165 23.98 15.37 8.28
N SER A 166 24.96 16.13 7.77
CA SER A 166 25.09 16.37 6.33
C SER A 166 25.29 15.07 5.54
N ARG A 167 26.06 14.11 6.06
CA ARG A 167 26.26 12.80 5.44
C ARG A 167 24.99 11.95 5.46
N ARG A 168 24.27 11.93 6.59
CA ARG A 168 22.99 11.23 6.76
C ARG A 168 21.96 11.74 5.75
N ASP A 169 21.84 13.06 5.62
CA ASP A 169 20.89 13.69 4.71
C ASP A 169 21.23 13.39 3.24
N TYR A 170 22.52 13.32 2.89
CA TYR A 170 22.97 12.89 1.56
C TYR A 170 22.60 11.42 1.28
N GLU A 171 22.84 10.52 2.23
CA GLU A 171 22.46 9.10 2.12
C GLU A 171 20.94 8.95 2.01
N LEU A 172 20.18 9.68 2.83
CA LEU A 172 18.73 9.61 2.82
C LEU A 172 18.14 10.15 1.51
N LYS A 173 18.70 11.21 0.95
CA LYS A 173 18.34 11.71 -0.39
C LYS A 173 18.58 10.65 -1.47
N THR A 174 19.67 9.89 -1.37
CA THR A 174 19.99 8.81 -2.30
C THR A 174 19.03 7.64 -2.14
N GLU A 175 18.70 7.29 -0.89
CA GLU A 175 17.71 6.27 -0.56
C GLU A 175 16.32 6.62 -1.12
N ILE A 176 15.83 7.85 -0.91
CA ILE A 176 14.53 8.32 -1.42
C ILE A 176 14.48 8.23 -2.96
N ARG A 177 15.55 8.59 -3.66
CA ARG A 177 15.63 8.44 -5.12
C ARG A 177 15.51 6.99 -5.56
N ALA A 178 16.12 6.07 -4.82
CA ALA A 178 16.07 4.65 -5.13
C ALA A 178 14.68 4.04 -4.83
N TRP A 179 14.00 4.50 -3.78
CA TRP A 179 12.58 4.18 -3.54
C TRP A 179 11.67 4.69 -4.67
N ASN A 180 11.87 5.92 -5.13
CA ASN A 180 11.15 6.49 -6.27
C ASN A 180 11.38 5.69 -7.55
N ALA A 181 12.63 5.32 -7.86
CA ALA A 181 12.95 4.51 -9.04
C ALA A 181 12.28 3.12 -8.96
N MET A 182 12.25 2.50 -7.78
CA MET A 182 11.54 1.24 -7.57
C MET A 182 10.02 1.40 -7.73
N PHE A 183 9.45 2.49 -7.23
CA PHE A 183 8.04 2.81 -7.42
C PHE A 183 7.69 2.96 -8.90
N ASP A 184 8.44 3.77 -9.66
CA ASP A 184 8.16 4.03 -11.07
C ASP A 184 8.29 2.75 -11.92
N ASP A 185 9.32 1.93 -11.64
CA ASP A 185 9.53 0.63 -12.27
C ASP A 185 8.39 -0.35 -11.95
N TRP A 186 7.97 -0.44 -10.68
CA TRP A 186 6.85 -1.28 -10.28
C TRP A 186 5.55 -0.81 -10.92
N LYS A 187 5.30 0.51 -10.88
CA LYS A 187 4.12 1.15 -11.42
C LYS A 187 3.95 0.76 -12.89
N THR A 188 5.01 0.94 -13.67
CA THR A 188 5.03 0.64 -15.10
C THR A 188 4.84 -0.84 -15.40
N LYS A 189 5.50 -1.73 -14.65
CA LYS A 189 5.44 -3.18 -14.89
C LYS A 189 4.05 -3.78 -14.69
N GLN A 190 3.33 -3.39 -13.64
CA GLN A 190 2.02 -4.00 -13.33
C GLN A 190 0.83 -3.30 -14.01
N PHE A 191 1.02 -2.11 -14.59
CA PHE A 191 -0.09 -1.34 -15.14
C PHE A 191 -0.85 -2.07 -16.26
N GLY A 192 -0.13 -2.79 -17.12
CA GLY A 192 -0.75 -3.59 -18.18
C GLY A 192 -1.64 -4.72 -17.65
N ALA A 193 -1.25 -5.36 -16.55
CA ALA A 193 -2.05 -6.40 -15.91
C ALA A 193 -3.35 -5.83 -15.31
N LEU A 194 -3.27 -4.65 -14.68
CA LEU A 194 -4.43 -3.94 -14.13
C LEU A 194 -5.44 -3.56 -15.23
N ILE A 195 -4.97 -2.99 -16.35
CA ILE A 195 -5.84 -2.63 -17.48
C ILE A 195 -6.51 -3.88 -18.07
N ALA A 196 -5.74 -4.96 -18.26
CA ALA A 196 -6.28 -6.21 -18.77
C ALA A 196 -7.35 -6.76 -17.82
N ALA A 197 -7.10 -6.77 -16.51
CA ALA A 197 -8.06 -7.22 -15.52
C ALA A 197 -9.35 -6.40 -15.54
N ASP A 198 -9.27 -5.07 -15.52
CA ASP A 198 -10.45 -4.20 -15.59
C ASP A 198 -11.28 -4.51 -16.85
N THR A 199 -10.62 -4.65 -18.01
CA THR A 199 -11.28 -4.97 -19.29
C THR A 199 -12.08 -6.27 -19.20
N TYR A 200 -11.48 -7.34 -18.67
CA TYR A 200 -12.15 -8.64 -18.58
C TYR A 200 -13.20 -8.70 -17.47
N ILE A 201 -12.97 -8.04 -16.34
CA ILE A 201 -13.90 -7.96 -15.22
C ILE A 201 -15.14 -7.15 -15.61
N GLU A 202 -14.96 -6.03 -16.31
CA GLU A 202 -16.05 -5.22 -16.84
C GLU A 202 -16.88 -6.00 -17.86
N ALA A 203 -16.23 -6.67 -18.81
CA ALA A 203 -16.91 -7.52 -19.79
C ALA A 203 -17.72 -8.65 -19.12
N ALA A 204 -17.21 -9.21 -18.02
CA ALA A 204 -17.92 -10.20 -17.19
C ALA A 204 -19.04 -9.59 -16.31
N GLY A 205 -19.38 -8.31 -16.50
CA GLY A 205 -20.43 -7.59 -15.78
C GLY A 205 -20.04 -7.17 -14.36
N GLY A 206 -18.75 -7.04 -14.05
CA GLY A 206 -18.26 -6.46 -12.80
C GLY A 206 -18.64 -7.23 -11.53
N GLY A 207 -19.00 -8.52 -11.66
CA GLY A 207 -19.54 -9.33 -10.57
C GLY A 207 -20.95 -9.89 -10.82
N ALA A 208 -21.55 -9.61 -11.98
CA ALA A 208 -22.84 -10.16 -12.41
C ALA A 208 -22.81 -11.66 -12.81
N ALA A 209 -21.72 -12.38 -12.52
CA ALA A 209 -21.61 -13.81 -12.79
C ALA A 209 -22.78 -14.58 -12.15
N THR A 210 -23.40 -15.44 -12.95
CA THR A 210 -24.66 -16.11 -12.56
C THR A 210 -24.40 -17.23 -11.57
N THR A 211 -23.22 -17.85 -11.63
CA THR A 211 -22.83 -18.94 -10.73
C THR A 211 -21.99 -18.45 -9.55
N ALA A 212 -22.05 -19.20 -8.44
CA ALA A 212 -21.19 -18.94 -7.28
C ALA A 212 -19.70 -19.08 -7.62
N GLN A 213 -19.36 -20.03 -8.49
CA GLN A 213 -17.99 -20.25 -8.95
C GLN A 213 -17.50 -19.07 -9.80
N GLY A 214 -18.31 -18.57 -10.73
CA GLY A 214 -18.02 -17.38 -11.52
C GLY A 214 -17.79 -16.14 -10.65
N ARG A 215 -18.67 -15.88 -9.67
CA ARG A 215 -18.51 -14.76 -8.72
C ARG A 215 -17.21 -14.87 -7.92
N SER A 216 -16.89 -16.06 -7.42
CA SER A 216 -15.66 -16.29 -6.66
C SER A 216 -14.40 -16.05 -7.50
N ILE A 217 -14.40 -16.46 -8.77
CA ILE A 217 -13.29 -16.20 -9.70
C ILE A 217 -13.12 -14.71 -9.97
N ILE A 218 -14.20 -13.99 -10.28
CA ILE A 218 -14.13 -12.53 -10.50
C ILE A 218 -13.65 -11.81 -9.24
N ALA A 219 -14.18 -12.17 -8.06
CA ALA A 219 -13.72 -11.60 -6.80
C ALA A 219 -12.23 -11.89 -6.54
N SER A 220 -11.75 -13.10 -6.87
CA SER A 220 -10.35 -13.49 -6.72
C SER A 220 -9.44 -12.71 -7.66
N TYR A 221 -9.89 -12.44 -8.89
CA TYR A 221 -9.15 -11.61 -9.82
C TYR A 221 -9.06 -10.16 -9.33
N GLN A 222 -10.19 -9.59 -8.90
CA GLN A 222 -10.22 -8.27 -8.26
C GLN A 222 -9.30 -8.20 -7.03
N ALA A 223 -9.30 -9.23 -6.18
CA ALA A 223 -8.45 -9.31 -4.99
C ALA A 223 -6.96 -9.28 -5.36
N ALA A 224 -6.55 -10.06 -6.37
CA ALA A 224 -5.17 -10.08 -6.83
C ALA A 224 -4.72 -8.71 -7.37
N MET A 225 -5.56 -8.02 -8.13
CA MET A 225 -5.24 -6.67 -8.62
C MET A 225 -5.23 -5.63 -7.49
N LEU A 226 -6.10 -5.79 -6.49
CA LEU A 226 -6.12 -4.93 -5.32
C LEU A 226 -4.83 -5.09 -4.48
N ASP A 227 -4.30 -6.31 -4.39
CA ASP A 227 -3.01 -6.58 -3.76
C ASP A 227 -1.84 -5.89 -4.51
N GLU A 228 -1.88 -5.80 -5.84
CA GLU A 228 -0.87 -5.03 -6.62
C GLU A 228 -0.89 -3.54 -6.27
N ILE A 229 -2.09 -2.96 -6.09
CA ILE A 229 -2.26 -1.57 -5.66
C ILE A 229 -1.71 -1.36 -4.25
N GLU A 230 -2.00 -2.28 -3.32
CA GLU A 230 -1.46 -2.23 -1.94
C GLU A 230 0.07 -2.39 -1.94
N LEU A 231 0.61 -3.24 -2.80
CA LEU A 231 2.05 -3.42 -2.98
C LEU A 231 2.72 -2.13 -3.46
N LEU A 232 2.12 -1.44 -4.44
CA LEU A 232 2.61 -0.14 -4.90
C LEU A 232 2.53 0.92 -3.79
N LEU A 233 1.40 1.03 -3.09
CA LEU A 233 1.21 1.99 -1.99
C LEU A 233 2.20 1.73 -0.84
N SER A 234 2.53 0.47 -0.56
CA SER A 234 3.47 0.12 0.50
C SER A 234 4.93 0.44 0.15
N ILE A 235 5.27 0.75 -1.10
CA ILE A 235 6.56 1.37 -1.45
C ILE A 235 6.62 2.79 -0.90
N THR A 236 5.58 3.58 -1.17
CA THR A 236 5.42 4.95 -0.66
C THR A 236 5.40 4.97 0.87
N LYS A 237 4.62 4.08 1.50
CA LYS A 237 4.57 3.96 2.96
C LYS A 237 5.95 3.75 3.57
N LEU A 238 6.72 2.79 3.04
CA LEU A 238 8.05 2.48 3.56
C LEU A 238 9.04 3.63 3.35
N CYS A 239 9.01 4.30 2.21
CA CYS A 239 9.88 5.45 1.95
C CYS A 239 9.65 6.57 2.99
N VAL A 240 8.39 6.91 3.25
CA VAL A 240 8.00 7.98 4.17
C VAL A 240 8.41 7.66 5.61
N LEU A 241 7.98 6.50 6.12
CA LEU A 241 8.25 6.12 7.52
C LEU A 241 9.75 5.91 7.79
N ARG A 242 10.51 5.47 6.78
CA ARG A 242 11.97 5.37 6.92
C ARG A 242 12.65 6.74 6.98
N ALA A 243 12.20 7.70 6.17
CA ALA A 243 12.74 9.05 6.21
C ALA A 243 12.48 9.71 7.58
N GLU A 244 11.26 9.56 8.10
CA GLU A 244 10.92 10.00 9.46
C GLU A 244 11.82 9.34 10.50
N ALA A 245 11.91 7.99 10.53
CA ALA A 245 12.70 7.27 11.51
C ALA A 245 14.20 7.65 11.49
N ILE A 246 14.77 7.87 10.30
CA ILE A 246 16.19 8.28 10.15
C ILE A 246 16.42 9.70 10.64
N VAL A 247 15.46 10.60 10.44
CA VAL A 247 15.58 12.00 10.87
C VAL A 247 15.32 12.15 12.36
N THR A 248 14.30 11.47 12.89
CA THR A 248 13.86 11.57 14.30
C THR A 248 14.73 10.75 15.25
N GLY A 249 15.32 9.64 14.80
CA GLY A 249 16.24 8.79 15.58
C GLY A 249 17.61 9.43 15.92
N LEU A 250 17.71 10.77 15.92
CA LEU A 250 18.87 11.56 16.35
C LEU A 250 19.24 11.37 17.82
N ASP A 251 18.33 10.87 18.64
CA ASP A 251 18.53 10.66 20.08
C ASP A 251 19.09 9.26 20.42
N GLY A 252 19.33 8.41 19.41
CA GLY A 252 19.82 7.04 19.61
C GLY A 252 18.78 6.06 20.13
N SER A 253 17.50 6.44 20.22
CA SER A 253 16.44 5.60 20.80
C SER A 253 15.90 4.51 19.84
N GLU A 254 16.08 4.65 18.52
CA GLU A 254 15.45 3.73 17.54
C GLU A 254 16.35 3.13 16.42
N PRO A 255 17.47 2.44 16.74
CA PRO A 255 18.27 1.72 15.74
C PRO A 255 17.46 0.66 14.95
N ASP A 256 16.47 0.04 15.58
CA ASP A 256 15.71 -1.05 14.96
C ASP A 256 14.78 -0.56 13.85
N ALA A 257 14.22 0.65 13.97
CA ALA A 257 13.36 1.26 12.95
C ALA A 257 14.12 1.54 11.64
N ILE A 258 15.40 1.92 11.74
CA ILE A 258 16.28 2.19 10.58
C ILE A 258 16.75 0.88 9.93
N SER A 259 17.02 -0.15 10.73
CA SER A 259 17.54 -1.44 10.24
C SER A 259 16.52 -2.27 9.47
N GLY A 260 15.21 -2.06 9.72
CA GLY A 260 14.15 -2.92 9.20
C GLY A 260 14.15 -4.34 9.78
N ALA A 261 15.00 -4.62 10.77
CA ALA A 261 14.93 -5.84 11.55
C ALA A 261 13.73 -5.72 12.49
N THR A 262 12.66 -6.47 12.22
CA THR A 262 11.65 -6.72 13.24
C THR A 262 12.37 -7.34 14.44
N LYS A 263 12.32 -6.69 15.61
CA LYS A 263 12.69 -7.36 16.86
C LYS A 263 11.98 -8.70 16.85
N LYS A 264 12.74 -9.82 16.92
CA LYS A 264 12.13 -11.11 17.25
C LYS A 264 11.28 -10.86 18.49
N ALA A 265 9.98 -11.14 18.41
CA ALA A 265 9.11 -11.07 19.58
C ALA A 265 9.81 -11.82 20.71
N ALA A 266 10.07 -11.12 21.82
CA ALA A 266 10.68 -11.72 22.98
C ALA A 266 9.81 -12.91 23.38
N LYS A 267 10.43 -14.10 23.44
CA LYS A 267 9.77 -15.32 23.91
C LYS A 267 9.45 -15.21 25.39
#